data_AF-A0A661MMK0-F1
#
_entry.id   AF-A0A661MMK0-F1
#
_cell.length_a   1.000
_cell.length_b   1.000
_cell.length_c   1.000
_cell.angle_alpha   90.00
_cell.angle_beta   90.00
_cell.angle_gamma   90.00
#
_symmetry.space_group_name_H-M   'P 1'
#
loop_
_entity.id
_entity.type
_entity.pdbx_description
1 polymer ?
#
loop_
_entity_poly.entity_id
_entity_poly.type
_entity_poly.pdbx_seq_one_letter_code
_entity_poly.pdbx_strand_id
1 'polypeptide(L)'
;MTADGAIQAYNAQGAIFSPTHPTEPNWEFCIGCLWEFEVDPTNFGGVEQTGIWRGSEAIGFWENACEAGSHAAVLGGSDDHDAGQNASEISEPMGTPTTMVFAEQLSVDAILDGVRSGRTVVKMEGIEGPMLETQLTGERIGDTVFADTATLSVVVTDGVGTTLQIIKNGAVVGSATVNSDPFTHEMSVEAPAEGEDRYRHQLVSGIDVRTIGSYVWLRAPIEAPDGGVPDGGMPDGGTDPGGSSSGCSCRIAGAPDYDTGFFLTVLAFGAWYWRRRRAS
;
A
#
# COMPACT_ATOMS: atom_id res chain seq x y z
N MET A 1 -18.21 -26.63 6.23
CA MET A 1 -17.43 -25.45 6.66
C MET A 1 -18.14 -24.24 6.08
N THR A 2 -18.46 -23.23 6.89
CA THR A 2 -19.05 -21.96 6.42
C THR A 2 -17.93 -21.06 5.87
N ALA A 3 -18.29 -20.00 5.14
CA ALA A 3 -17.32 -18.99 4.71
C ALA A 3 -16.59 -18.39 5.93
N ASP A 4 -17.32 -17.98 6.97
CA ASP A 4 -16.73 -17.50 8.22
C ASP A 4 -15.75 -18.50 8.86
N GLY A 5 -16.12 -19.78 8.90
CA GLY A 5 -15.26 -20.81 9.49
C GLY A 5 -13.96 -21.02 8.70
N ALA A 6 -14.01 -20.85 7.37
CA ALA A 6 -12.82 -20.88 6.53
C ALA A 6 -11.95 -19.64 6.75
N ILE A 7 -12.55 -18.45 6.76
CA ILE A 7 -11.85 -17.18 6.99
C ILE A 7 -11.14 -17.18 8.36
N GLN A 8 -11.83 -17.62 9.41
CA GLN A 8 -11.24 -17.77 10.74
C GLN A 8 -10.05 -18.76 10.73
N ALA A 9 -10.16 -19.87 10.01
CA ALA A 9 -9.07 -20.83 9.90
C ALA A 9 -7.86 -20.25 9.15
N TYR A 10 -8.07 -19.40 8.15
CA TYR A 10 -7.00 -18.67 7.46
C TYR A 10 -6.32 -17.66 8.38
N ASN A 11 -7.12 -16.84 9.07
CA ASN A 11 -6.62 -15.85 10.02
C ASN A 11 -5.83 -16.49 11.16
N ALA A 12 -6.27 -17.64 11.68
CA ALA A 12 -5.56 -18.40 12.71
C ALA A 12 -4.18 -18.94 12.25
N GLN A 13 -3.97 -19.06 10.95
CA GLN A 13 -2.68 -19.42 10.35
C GLN A 13 -1.81 -18.19 10.01
N GLY A 14 -2.28 -16.99 10.33
CA GLY A 14 -1.63 -15.74 9.98
C GLY A 14 -1.82 -15.34 8.51
N ALA A 15 -2.73 -15.96 7.78
CA ALA A 15 -3.04 -15.53 6.42
C ALA A 15 -3.85 -14.22 6.42
N ILE A 16 -3.87 -13.55 5.27
CA ILE A 16 -4.73 -12.41 4.98
C ILE A 16 -5.84 -12.92 4.07
N PHE A 17 -7.09 -12.79 4.53
CA PHE A 17 -8.23 -13.09 3.68
C PHE A 17 -8.58 -11.88 2.81
N SER A 18 -8.74 -12.10 1.51
CA SER A 18 -9.13 -11.08 0.54
C SER A 18 -10.20 -11.62 -0.40
N PRO A 19 -11.38 -10.97 -0.49
CA PRO A 19 -12.27 -11.16 -1.62
C PRO A 19 -11.54 -10.78 -2.92
N THR A 20 -11.39 -11.76 -3.80
CA THR A 20 -10.72 -11.65 -5.10
C THR A 20 -11.77 -11.29 -6.16
N HIS A 21 -11.48 -10.29 -6.99
CA HIS A 21 -12.34 -9.70 -8.03
C HIS A 21 -13.85 -9.80 -7.72
N PRO A 22 -14.32 -9.23 -6.59
CA PRO A 22 -15.56 -9.62 -5.91
C PRO A 22 -16.85 -9.18 -6.62
N THR A 23 -16.74 -8.32 -7.62
CA THR A 23 -17.88 -7.72 -8.32
C THR A 23 -18.05 -8.27 -9.74
N GLU A 24 -17.20 -9.21 -10.17
CA GLU A 24 -17.32 -9.79 -11.51
C GLU A 24 -18.57 -10.64 -11.64
N PRO A 25 -19.50 -10.28 -12.54
CA PRO A 25 -20.77 -10.97 -12.63
C PRO A 25 -20.66 -12.27 -13.42
N ASN A 26 -21.55 -13.20 -13.07
CA ASN A 26 -21.97 -14.38 -13.83
C ASN A 26 -20.98 -15.57 -13.87
N TRP A 27 -21.56 -16.76 -13.68
CA TRP A 27 -20.86 -18.05 -13.73
C TRP A 27 -20.22 -18.36 -15.09
N GLU A 28 -20.74 -17.79 -16.18
CA GLU A 28 -20.23 -18.00 -17.53
C GLU A 28 -18.95 -17.20 -17.85
N PHE A 29 -18.68 -16.13 -17.11
CA PHE A 29 -17.53 -15.25 -17.35
C PHE A 29 -16.44 -15.40 -16.30
N CYS A 30 -16.83 -15.48 -15.02
CA CYS A 30 -15.89 -15.68 -13.91
C CYS A 30 -16.53 -16.59 -12.85
N ILE A 31 -16.09 -17.84 -12.83
CA ILE A 31 -16.71 -18.91 -12.04
C ILE A 31 -16.45 -18.66 -10.54
N GLY A 32 -17.49 -18.27 -9.82
CA GLY A 32 -17.43 -18.08 -8.36
C GLY A 32 -16.80 -16.76 -7.90
N CYS A 33 -16.66 -15.81 -8.82
CA CYS A 33 -16.02 -14.52 -8.55
C CYS A 33 -16.95 -13.53 -7.85
N LEU A 34 -18.24 -13.54 -8.21
CA LEU A 34 -19.24 -12.70 -7.55
C LEU A 34 -19.29 -13.05 -6.06
N TRP A 35 -19.02 -12.05 -5.22
CA TRP A 35 -19.04 -12.20 -3.78
C TRP A 35 -20.49 -12.23 -3.27
N GLU A 36 -21.00 -13.42 -2.96
CA GLU A 36 -22.38 -13.64 -2.49
C GLU A 36 -22.45 -14.10 -1.02
N PHE A 37 -21.32 -14.13 -0.31
CA PHE A 37 -21.26 -14.62 1.06
C PHE A 37 -21.55 -13.50 2.07
N GLU A 38 -22.49 -13.76 2.98
CA GLU A 38 -22.72 -12.93 4.17
C GLU A 38 -21.66 -13.26 5.22
N VAL A 39 -20.64 -12.40 5.33
CA VAL A 39 -19.59 -12.46 6.35
C VAL A 39 -19.34 -11.06 6.90
N ASP A 40 -18.85 -10.97 8.13
CA ASP A 40 -18.50 -9.68 8.72
C ASP A 40 -17.28 -9.07 7.97
N PRO A 41 -17.42 -7.87 7.34
CA PRO A 41 -16.36 -7.24 6.56
C PRO A 41 -15.08 -6.93 7.35
N THR A 42 -15.15 -6.86 8.69
CA THR A 42 -13.95 -6.69 9.53
C THR A 42 -12.99 -7.87 9.44
N ASN A 43 -13.42 -9.00 8.88
CA ASN A 43 -12.54 -10.14 8.60
C ASN A 43 -11.76 -10.02 7.29
N PHE A 44 -12.02 -9.00 6.47
CA PHE A 44 -11.24 -8.73 5.26
C PHE A 44 -9.94 -8.04 5.63
N GLY A 45 -8.81 -8.62 5.26
CA GLY A 45 -7.50 -7.99 5.37
C GLY A 45 -7.01 -7.38 4.05
N GLY A 46 -7.72 -7.67 2.95
CA GLY A 46 -7.55 -7.01 1.66
C GLY A 46 -8.81 -7.11 0.81
N VAL A 47 -8.92 -6.29 -0.24
CA VAL A 47 -9.93 -6.43 -1.29
C VAL A 47 -9.26 -6.18 -2.64
N GLU A 48 -9.45 -7.11 -3.56
CA GLU A 48 -8.84 -7.03 -4.88
C GLU A 48 -9.57 -6.07 -5.83
N GLN A 49 -8.80 -5.33 -6.61
CA GLN A 49 -9.21 -4.52 -7.74
C GLN A 49 -8.69 -5.19 -9.02
N THR A 50 -9.57 -5.37 -10.00
CA THR A 50 -9.27 -5.99 -11.32
C THR A 50 -9.05 -4.92 -12.40
N GLY A 51 -8.27 -5.25 -13.42
CA GLY A 51 -8.02 -4.46 -14.63
C GLY A 51 -8.96 -4.72 -15.83
N ILE A 52 -9.68 -5.86 -15.91
CA ILE A 52 -10.65 -6.20 -16.97
C ILE A 52 -11.92 -5.37 -16.79
N TRP A 53 -12.30 -5.17 -15.53
CA TRP A 53 -13.36 -4.26 -15.13
C TRP A 53 -12.76 -3.18 -14.25
N ARG A 54 -12.08 -2.20 -14.88
CA ARG A 54 -11.59 -0.94 -14.26
C ARG A 54 -12.72 -0.06 -13.71
N GLY A 55 -13.80 -0.70 -13.30
CA GLY A 55 -15.05 -0.13 -12.88
C GLY A 55 -15.00 0.28 -11.42
N SER A 56 -15.81 1.29 -11.14
CA SER A 56 -16.08 1.81 -9.80
C SER A 56 -16.67 0.77 -8.84
N GLU A 57 -17.09 -0.39 -9.32
CA GLU A 57 -17.79 -1.42 -8.54
C GLU A 57 -16.89 -2.09 -7.51
N ALA A 58 -15.70 -2.57 -7.90
CA ALA A 58 -14.76 -3.20 -6.97
C ALA A 58 -14.23 -2.20 -5.93
N ILE A 59 -14.01 -0.96 -6.35
CA ILE A 59 -13.69 0.15 -5.44
C ILE A 59 -14.87 0.40 -4.50
N GLY A 60 -16.10 0.42 -5.01
CA GLY A 60 -17.31 0.57 -4.20
C GLY A 60 -17.50 -0.54 -3.18
N PHE A 61 -17.21 -1.80 -3.56
CA PHE A 61 -17.22 -2.93 -2.63
C PHE A 61 -16.21 -2.72 -1.50
N TRP A 62 -14.97 -2.34 -1.83
CA TRP A 62 -13.93 -2.04 -0.86
C TRP A 62 -14.31 -0.86 0.06
N GLU A 63 -14.83 0.23 -0.51
CA GLU A 63 -15.27 1.40 0.24
C GLU A 63 -16.40 1.06 1.23
N ASN A 64 -17.38 0.25 0.80
CA ASN A 64 -18.47 -0.22 1.67
C ASN A 64 -17.94 -1.11 2.80
N ALA A 65 -16.96 -1.98 2.52
CA ALA A 65 -16.33 -2.80 3.55
C ALA A 65 -15.59 -1.91 4.58
N CYS A 66 -14.85 -0.90 4.12
CA CYS A 66 -14.18 0.06 5.00
C CYS A 66 -15.15 0.93 5.80
N GLU A 67 -16.27 1.33 5.21
CA GLU A 67 -17.35 2.02 5.92
C GLU A 67 -17.97 1.13 7.01
N ALA A 68 -18.07 -0.18 6.77
CA ALA A 68 -18.53 -1.17 7.75
C ALA A 68 -17.47 -1.53 8.83
N GLY A 69 -16.32 -0.85 8.86
CA GLY A 69 -15.27 -1.04 9.88
C GLY A 69 -14.13 -1.94 9.45
N SER A 70 -14.05 -2.34 8.18
CA SER A 70 -12.90 -3.08 7.67
C SER A 70 -11.67 -2.18 7.51
N HIS A 71 -10.52 -2.70 7.91
CA HIS A 71 -9.21 -2.09 7.63
C HIS A 71 -8.52 -2.75 6.42
N ALA A 72 -9.30 -3.37 5.52
CA ALA A 72 -8.78 -4.06 4.36
C ALA A 72 -7.89 -3.15 3.50
N ALA A 73 -6.71 -3.65 3.14
CA ALA A 73 -5.85 -3.02 2.16
C ALA A 73 -6.40 -3.16 0.74
N VAL A 74 -6.11 -2.20 -0.13
CA VAL A 74 -6.33 -2.36 -1.56
C VAL A 74 -5.30 -3.33 -2.13
N LEU A 75 -5.77 -4.34 -2.86
CA LEU A 75 -4.95 -5.35 -3.53
C LEU A 75 -5.33 -5.41 -5.01
N GLY A 76 -4.45 -5.98 -5.82
CA GLY A 76 -4.61 -6.15 -7.26
C GLY A 76 -3.64 -7.21 -7.76
N GLY A 77 -4.18 -8.15 -8.55
CA GLY A 77 -3.45 -9.21 -9.21
C GLY A 77 -4.13 -9.54 -10.54
N SER A 78 -3.38 -10.12 -11.46
CA SER A 78 -3.82 -10.30 -12.85
C SER A 78 -4.78 -11.47 -13.08
N ASP A 79 -4.96 -12.33 -12.07
CA ASP A 79 -5.65 -13.62 -12.21
C ASP A 79 -5.21 -14.39 -13.49
N ASP A 80 -3.90 -14.43 -13.73
CA ASP A 80 -3.35 -15.02 -14.95
C ASP A 80 -3.41 -16.55 -14.88
N HIS A 81 -4.07 -17.15 -15.86
CA HIS A 81 -4.33 -18.59 -15.94
C HIS A 81 -3.40 -19.34 -16.89
N ASP A 82 -2.42 -18.65 -17.48
CA ASP A 82 -1.66 -19.17 -18.62
C ASP A 82 -0.16 -18.84 -18.60
N ALA A 83 0.35 -18.44 -17.44
CA ALA A 83 1.73 -18.01 -17.24
C ALA A 83 2.18 -16.92 -18.24
N GLY A 84 1.27 -15.99 -18.57
CA GLY A 84 1.49 -14.90 -19.50
C GLY A 84 1.64 -15.29 -20.98
N GLN A 85 1.25 -16.51 -21.38
CA GLN A 85 1.45 -16.97 -22.76
C GLN A 85 0.37 -16.50 -23.75
N ASN A 86 -0.89 -16.37 -23.32
CA ASN A 86 -2.02 -16.00 -24.16
C ASN A 86 -2.70 -14.71 -23.68
N ALA A 87 -1.93 -13.63 -23.48
CA ALA A 87 -2.52 -12.31 -23.24
C ALA A 87 -3.44 -11.91 -24.41
N SER A 88 -4.69 -11.59 -24.09
CA SER A 88 -5.74 -11.19 -25.02
C SER A 88 -6.47 -9.95 -24.49
N GLU A 89 -7.33 -9.34 -25.31
CA GLU A 89 -8.14 -8.18 -24.88
C GLU A 89 -9.13 -8.51 -23.75
N ILE A 90 -9.39 -9.79 -23.48
CA ILE A 90 -10.32 -10.27 -22.45
C ILE A 90 -9.61 -10.95 -21.27
N SER A 91 -8.28 -10.88 -21.21
CA SER A 91 -7.47 -11.45 -20.12
C SER A 91 -6.43 -10.42 -19.66
N GLU A 92 -6.27 -10.26 -18.36
CA GLU A 92 -5.23 -9.41 -17.80
C GLU A 92 -3.83 -9.99 -18.05
N PRO A 93 -2.88 -9.20 -18.57
CA PRO A 93 -1.49 -9.63 -18.63
C PRO A 93 -0.95 -9.95 -17.23
N MET A 94 -0.10 -10.97 -17.13
CA MET A 94 0.54 -11.35 -15.87
C MET A 94 1.12 -10.12 -15.15
N GLY A 95 0.70 -9.94 -13.88
CA GLY A 95 1.11 -8.81 -13.04
C GLY A 95 0.37 -7.51 -13.29
N THR A 96 -0.70 -7.48 -14.09
CA THR A 96 -1.56 -6.31 -14.27
C THR A 96 -2.97 -6.62 -13.78
N PRO A 97 -3.50 -5.94 -12.76
CA PRO A 97 -2.85 -4.89 -11.96
C PRO A 97 -1.74 -5.41 -11.05
N THR A 98 -0.84 -4.51 -10.63
CA THR A 98 0.25 -4.82 -9.69
C THR A 98 -0.04 -4.21 -8.32
N THR A 99 0.02 -5.00 -7.26
CA THR A 99 0.15 -4.48 -5.90
C THR A 99 1.61 -4.19 -5.57
N MET A 100 1.91 -2.92 -5.30
CA MET A 100 3.14 -2.49 -4.66
C MET A 100 2.94 -2.55 -3.14
N VAL A 101 3.88 -3.15 -2.42
CA VAL A 101 3.82 -3.26 -0.95
C VAL A 101 5.07 -2.62 -0.37
N PHE A 102 4.90 -1.69 0.57
CA PHE A 102 6.02 -1.25 1.39
C PHE A 102 6.29 -2.31 2.46
N ALA A 103 7.41 -3.02 2.31
CA ALA A 103 7.91 -3.99 3.26
C ALA A 103 9.31 -3.57 3.73
N GLU A 104 9.58 -3.69 5.03
CA GLU A 104 10.87 -3.30 5.61
C GLU A 104 12.04 -4.18 5.14
N GLN A 105 11.71 -5.36 4.64
CA GLN A 105 12.65 -6.32 4.06
C GLN A 105 11.92 -7.22 3.06
N LEU A 106 12.69 -7.83 2.16
CA LEU A 106 12.14 -8.81 1.21
C LEU A 106 11.93 -10.17 1.91
N SER A 107 10.82 -10.31 2.62
CA SER A 107 10.41 -11.54 3.29
C SER A 107 8.90 -11.66 3.31
N VAL A 108 8.38 -12.89 3.43
CA VAL A 108 6.93 -13.16 3.51
C VAL A 108 6.30 -12.37 4.67
N ASP A 109 6.89 -12.44 5.86
CA ASP A 109 6.35 -11.77 7.05
C ASP A 109 6.27 -10.25 6.86
N ALA A 110 7.33 -9.62 6.36
CA ALA A 110 7.36 -8.17 6.13
C ALA A 110 6.37 -7.72 5.03
N ILE A 111 6.12 -8.56 4.02
CA ILE A 111 5.09 -8.28 3.00
C ILE A 111 3.70 -8.37 3.63
N LEU A 112 3.42 -9.41 4.41
CA LEU A 112 2.15 -9.56 5.12
C LEU A 112 1.92 -8.40 6.09
N ASP A 113 2.94 -7.96 6.82
CA ASP A 113 2.85 -6.81 7.72
C ASP A 113 2.63 -5.50 6.96
N GLY A 114 3.25 -5.34 5.79
CA GLY A 114 2.98 -4.23 4.87
C GLY A 114 1.51 -4.18 4.46
N VAL A 115 0.94 -5.32 4.05
CA VAL A 115 -0.48 -5.43 3.68
C VAL A 115 -1.40 -5.16 4.87
N ARG A 116 -1.16 -5.80 6.03
CA ARG A 116 -1.96 -5.57 7.26
C ARG A 116 -1.92 -4.11 7.73
N SER A 117 -0.83 -3.41 7.46
CA SER A 117 -0.68 -1.99 7.81
C SER A 117 -1.23 -1.03 6.75
N GLY A 118 -1.97 -1.53 5.75
CA GLY A 118 -2.51 -0.71 4.66
C GLY A 118 -1.41 -0.02 3.83
N ARG A 119 -0.18 -0.56 3.81
CA ARG A 119 0.94 0.03 3.08
C ARG A 119 1.03 -0.54 1.66
N THR A 120 -0.09 -0.48 0.94
CA THR A 120 -0.23 -1.00 -0.41
C THR A 120 -0.70 0.05 -1.40
N VAL A 121 -0.29 -0.13 -2.65
CA VAL A 121 -0.70 0.68 -3.80
C VAL A 121 -0.96 -0.24 -4.96
N VAL A 122 -2.12 -0.14 -5.58
CA VAL A 122 -2.45 -0.89 -6.78
C VAL A 122 -2.23 -0.02 -8.00
N LYS A 123 -1.37 -0.47 -8.91
CA LYS A 123 -1.12 0.13 -10.21
C LYS A 123 -1.94 -0.62 -11.25
N MET A 124 -2.97 0.04 -11.81
CA MET A 124 -3.99 -0.60 -12.65
C MET A 124 -3.46 -1.09 -14.01
N GLU A 125 -2.27 -0.64 -14.42
CA GLU A 125 -1.62 -0.99 -15.68
C GLU A 125 -0.34 -1.81 -15.48
N GLY A 126 -0.17 -2.34 -14.27
CA GLY A 126 1.03 -3.07 -13.91
C GLY A 126 2.16 -2.16 -13.43
N ILE A 127 3.37 -2.71 -13.37
CA ILE A 127 4.54 -2.07 -12.77
C ILE A 127 4.98 -0.77 -13.46
N GLU A 128 4.58 -0.53 -14.71
CA GLU A 128 4.90 0.69 -15.46
C GLU A 128 3.90 1.83 -15.23
N GLY A 129 2.79 1.58 -14.53
CA GLY A 129 1.80 2.61 -14.22
C GLY A 129 2.34 3.72 -13.30
N PRO A 130 1.56 4.76 -12.99
CA PRO A 130 1.99 5.76 -12.04
C PRO A 130 2.03 5.22 -10.59
N MET A 131 2.91 5.75 -9.77
CA MET A 131 3.02 5.40 -8.35
C MET A 131 2.53 6.55 -7.48
N LEU A 132 1.98 6.22 -6.30
CA LEU A 132 1.70 7.18 -5.24
C LEU A 132 2.34 6.69 -3.93
N GLU A 133 2.86 7.61 -3.13
CA GLU A 133 3.39 7.34 -1.80
C GLU A 133 2.69 8.27 -0.81
N THR A 134 1.66 7.76 -0.12
CA THR A 134 0.87 8.53 0.85
C THR A 134 1.52 8.46 2.22
N GLN A 135 1.64 9.60 2.89
CA GLN A 135 2.11 9.69 4.27
C GLN A 135 1.18 10.57 5.10
N LEU A 136 1.16 10.30 6.40
CA LEU A 136 0.44 11.09 7.40
C LEU A 136 1.37 11.24 8.60
N THR A 137 1.64 12.48 9.01
CA THR A 137 2.54 12.75 10.14
C THR A 137 1.88 12.42 11.48
N GLY A 138 2.64 11.82 12.39
CA GLY A 138 2.16 11.44 13.71
C GLY A 138 2.81 10.13 14.16
N GLU A 139 2.37 9.63 15.32
CA GLU A 139 2.75 8.28 15.78
C GLU A 139 1.94 7.25 15.01
N ARG A 140 2.59 6.30 14.34
CA ARG A 140 1.93 5.25 13.58
C ARG A 140 2.00 3.92 14.30
N ILE A 141 0.84 3.27 14.44
CA ILE A 141 0.72 1.87 14.89
C ILE A 141 -0.08 1.13 13.82
N GLY A 142 0.61 0.26 13.05
CA GLY A 142 0.00 -0.41 11.90
C GLY A 142 -0.43 0.58 10.81
N ASP A 143 -1.72 0.57 10.49
CA ASP A 143 -2.35 1.43 9.49
C ASP A 143 -2.86 2.77 10.05
N THR A 144 -2.85 2.92 11.38
CA THR A 144 -3.43 4.06 12.10
C THR A 144 -2.35 5.01 12.59
N VAL A 145 -2.59 6.30 12.42
CA VAL A 145 -1.76 7.40 12.89
C VAL A 145 -2.51 8.17 13.98
N PHE A 146 -1.82 8.44 15.08
CA PHE A 146 -2.33 9.17 16.23
C PHE A 146 -1.75 10.59 16.26
N ALA A 147 -2.62 11.59 16.10
CA ALA A 147 -2.29 13.01 16.16
C ALA A 147 -3.57 13.86 16.21
N ASP A 148 -3.58 14.97 16.95
CA ASP A 148 -4.71 15.92 16.89
C ASP A 148 -4.80 16.60 15.52
N THR A 149 -3.63 16.89 14.94
CA THR A 149 -3.46 17.47 13.61
C THR A 149 -2.30 16.77 12.93
N ALA A 150 -2.49 16.42 11.65
CA ALA A 150 -1.49 15.77 10.83
C ALA A 150 -1.35 16.48 9.48
N THR A 151 -0.16 16.39 8.88
CA THR A 151 0.05 16.69 7.46
C THR A 151 -0.16 15.40 6.68
N LEU A 152 -1.19 15.38 5.83
CA LEU A 152 -1.40 14.37 4.80
C LEU A 152 -0.59 14.79 3.58
N SER A 153 0.36 13.96 3.17
CA SER A 153 1.20 14.21 1.99
C SER A 153 1.16 13.04 1.01
N VAL A 154 1.43 13.36 -0.25
CA VAL A 154 1.63 12.36 -1.30
C VAL A 154 2.75 12.78 -2.23
N VAL A 155 3.59 11.81 -2.58
CA VAL A 155 4.51 11.89 -3.72
C VAL A 155 3.95 11.04 -4.85
N VAL A 156 3.92 11.58 -6.05
CA VAL A 156 3.50 10.89 -7.27
C VAL A 156 4.68 10.84 -8.23
N THR A 157 4.96 9.65 -8.77
CA THR A 157 5.94 9.45 -9.86
C THR A 157 5.27 8.84 -11.07
N ASP A 158 5.79 9.14 -12.26
CA ASP A 158 5.29 8.64 -13.55
C ASP A 158 3.81 9.01 -13.83
N GLY A 159 3.28 10.03 -13.14
CA GLY A 159 1.86 10.40 -13.14
C GLY A 159 1.51 11.68 -13.89
N VAL A 160 2.44 12.30 -14.61
CA VAL A 160 2.19 13.58 -15.32
C VAL A 160 1.01 13.45 -16.28
N GLY A 161 0.08 14.40 -16.20
CA GLY A 161 -1.15 14.43 -17.00
C GLY A 161 -2.34 13.73 -16.34
N THR A 162 -2.14 12.97 -15.26
CA THR A 162 -3.24 12.45 -14.43
C THR A 162 -3.79 13.53 -13.50
N THR A 163 -4.96 13.27 -12.92
CA THR A 163 -5.52 14.04 -11.81
C THR A 163 -5.38 13.24 -10.52
N LEU A 164 -4.69 13.83 -9.54
CA LEU A 164 -4.69 13.35 -8.16
C LEU A 164 -6.05 13.66 -7.54
N GLN A 165 -6.64 12.68 -6.88
CA GLN A 165 -7.79 12.85 -6.00
C GLN A 165 -7.39 12.50 -4.56
N ILE A 166 -7.81 13.34 -3.61
CA ILE A 166 -7.69 13.10 -2.17
C ILE A 166 -9.05 12.61 -1.67
N ILE A 167 -9.07 11.44 -1.04
CA ILE A 167 -10.28 10.79 -0.54
C ILE A 167 -10.25 10.77 0.98
N LYS A 168 -11.34 11.23 1.60
CA LYS A 168 -11.61 11.11 3.03
C LYS A 168 -12.92 10.35 3.20
N ASN A 169 -12.91 9.26 3.97
CA ASN A 169 -14.10 8.46 4.28
C ASN A 169 -14.94 8.11 3.03
N GLY A 170 -14.28 7.69 1.94
CA GLY A 170 -14.91 7.35 0.67
C GLY A 170 -15.31 8.54 -0.22
N ALA A 171 -15.22 9.79 0.25
CA ALA A 171 -15.57 10.98 -0.51
C ALA A 171 -14.32 11.74 -1.03
N VAL A 172 -14.37 12.22 -2.27
CA VAL A 172 -13.33 13.12 -2.80
C VAL A 172 -13.43 14.48 -2.12
N VAL A 173 -12.39 14.86 -1.38
CA VAL A 173 -12.32 16.14 -0.65
C VAL A 173 -11.35 17.14 -1.28
N GLY A 174 -10.56 16.71 -2.26
CA GLY A 174 -9.66 17.58 -3.00
C GLY A 174 -9.15 16.92 -4.28
N SER A 175 -8.59 17.74 -5.17
CA SER A 175 -7.98 17.27 -6.40
C SER A 175 -6.89 18.21 -6.90
N ALA A 176 -5.89 17.68 -7.59
CA ALA A 176 -4.83 18.47 -8.23
C ALA A 176 -4.38 17.83 -9.55
N THR A 177 -4.05 18.65 -10.54
CA THR A 177 -3.41 18.16 -11.77
C THR A 177 -1.95 17.82 -11.48
N VAL A 178 -1.53 16.62 -11.85
CA VAL A 178 -0.14 16.19 -11.76
C VAL A 178 0.63 16.76 -12.96
N ASN A 179 1.49 17.75 -12.71
CA ASN A 179 2.16 18.53 -13.76
C ASN A 179 3.70 18.50 -13.69
N SER A 180 4.26 17.70 -12.78
CA SER A 180 5.70 17.47 -12.63
C SER A 180 6.00 16.03 -12.26
N ASP A 181 7.27 15.64 -12.33
CA ASP A 181 7.74 14.33 -11.89
C ASP A 181 9.09 14.48 -11.14
N PRO A 182 9.16 14.22 -9.83
CA PRO A 182 8.04 13.88 -8.96
C PRO A 182 7.05 15.06 -8.81
N PHE A 183 5.78 14.75 -8.57
CA PHE A 183 4.78 15.69 -8.10
C PHE A 183 4.50 15.48 -6.61
N THR A 184 4.35 16.57 -5.86
CA THR A 184 4.10 16.52 -4.43
C THR A 184 2.88 17.34 -4.07
N HIS A 185 2.03 16.81 -3.20
CA HIS A 185 0.89 17.54 -2.65
C HIS A 185 0.77 17.29 -1.14
N GLU A 186 0.44 18.33 -0.38
CA GLU A 186 0.26 18.26 1.07
C GLU A 186 -0.97 19.05 1.51
N MET A 187 -1.64 18.59 2.56
CA MET A 187 -2.69 19.33 3.25
C MET A 187 -2.69 19.01 4.75
N SER A 188 -3.12 19.98 5.57
CA SER A 188 -3.36 19.74 6.99
C SER A 188 -4.73 19.11 7.19
N VAL A 189 -4.80 18.12 8.08
CA VAL A 189 -6.02 17.41 8.46
C VAL A 189 -6.09 17.30 9.99
N GLU A 190 -7.31 17.30 10.51
CA GLU A 190 -7.59 17.16 11.95
C GLU A 190 -8.20 15.79 12.21
N ALA A 191 -7.83 15.18 13.34
CA ALA A 191 -8.47 13.95 13.78
C ALA A 191 -9.94 14.20 14.16
N PRO A 192 -10.83 13.21 13.97
CA PRO A 192 -12.20 13.32 14.42
C PRO A 192 -12.26 13.29 15.95
N ALA A 193 -13.32 13.88 16.52
CA ALA A 193 -13.55 13.88 17.97
C ALA A 193 -13.75 12.48 18.55
N GLU A 194 -14.31 11.56 17.76
CA GLU A 194 -14.53 10.15 18.11
C GLU A 194 -14.18 9.26 16.92
N GLY A 195 -13.75 8.03 17.17
CA GLY A 195 -13.48 7.05 16.12
C GLY A 195 -12.19 7.32 15.35
N GLU A 196 -12.22 7.13 14.02
CA GLU A 196 -11.11 7.35 13.08
C GLU A 196 -11.65 7.95 11.77
N ASP A 197 -10.85 8.82 11.15
CA ASP A 197 -11.04 9.22 9.76
C ASP A 197 -10.06 8.44 8.88
N ARG A 198 -10.48 8.03 7.68
CA ARG A 198 -9.63 7.33 6.71
C ARG A 198 -9.29 8.21 5.52
N TYR A 199 -8.01 8.27 5.18
CA TYR A 199 -7.47 9.06 4.07
C TYR A 199 -6.73 8.19 3.06
N ARG A 200 -6.97 8.43 1.77
CA ARG A 200 -6.18 7.81 0.70
C ARG A 200 -6.06 8.74 -0.50
N HIS A 201 -5.17 8.39 -1.40
CA HIS A 201 -5.01 9.04 -2.69
C HIS A 201 -5.33 8.07 -3.83
N GLN A 202 -5.78 8.61 -4.95
CA GLN A 202 -5.82 7.87 -6.22
C GLN A 202 -5.50 8.79 -7.39
N LEU A 203 -5.06 8.20 -8.49
CA LEU A 203 -4.82 8.89 -9.75
C LEU A 203 -5.87 8.48 -10.77
N VAL A 204 -6.40 9.46 -11.49
CA VAL A 204 -7.40 9.24 -12.55
C VAL A 204 -7.00 9.93 -13.85
N SER A 205 -7.39 9.32 -14.97
CA SER A 205 -7.35 9.92 -16.31
C SER A 205 -8.77 9.95 -16.87
N GLY A 206 -9.44 11.10 -16.78
CA GLY A 206 -10.88 11.16 -17.04
C GLY A 206 -11.65 10.37 -15.98
N ILE A 207 -12.34 9.30 -16.40
CA ILE A 207 -13.04 8.39 -15.49
C ILE A 207 -12.20 7.17 -15.09
N ASP A 208 -11.08 6.93 -15.77
CA ASP A 208 -10.28 5.73 -15.58
C ASP A 208 -9.37 5.89 -14.38
N VAL A 209 -9.50 4.97 -13.42
CA VAL A 209 -8.58 4.87 -12.29
C VAL A 209 -7.26 4.26 -12.77
N ARG A 210 -6.15 4.90 -12.40
CA ARG A 210 -4.78 4.55 -12.83
C ARG A 210 -3.99 3.93 -11.68
N THR A 211 -4.14 4.49 -10.49
CA THR A 211 -3.48 4.03 -9.27
C THR A 211 -4.35 4.27 -8.06
N ILE A 212 -4.43 3.30 -7.16
CA ILE A 212 -5.22 3.37 -5.93
C ILE A 212 -4.29 3.10 -4.74
N GLY A 213 -4.26 4.01 -3.78
CA GLY A 213 -3.59 3.79 -2.49
C GLY A 213 -4.55 3.20 -1.47
N SER A 214 -4.03 2.33 -0.60
CA SER A 214 -4.72 1.95 0.62
C SER A 214 -4.99 3.13 1.54
N TYR A 215 -5.94 2.95 2.45
CA TYR A 215 -6.21 3.92 3.50
C TYR A 215 -5.07 3.99 4.53
N VAL A 216 -4.77 5.21 4.97
CA VAL A 216 -4.18 5.49 6.27
C VAL A 216 -5.27 6.08 7.17
N TRP A 217 -5.33 5.59 8.40
CA TRP A 217 -6.33 6.03 9.39
C TRP A 217 -5.74 7.10 10.30
N LEU A 218 -6.56 8.06 10.70
CA LEU A 218 -6.22 9.14 11.61
C LEU A 218 -7.14 9.08 12.83
N ARG A 219 -6.54 9.01 14.02
CA ARG A 219 -7.23 9.05 15.30
C ARG A 219 -6.61 10.12 16.20
N ALA A 220 -7.42 10.73 17.06
CA ALA A 220 -6.90 11.58 18.13
C ALA A 220 -6.06 10.72 19.10
N PRO A 221 -4.98 11.24 19.70
CA PRO A 221 -4.24 10.50 20.71
C PRO A 221 -5.19 10.11 21.86
N ILE A 222 -5.06 8.88 22.36
CA ILE A 222 -5.77 8.51 23.58
C ILE A 222 -5.05 9.25 24.71
N GLU A 223 -5.66 10.30 25.26
CA GLU A 223 -5.18 10.88 26.52
C GLU A 223 -5.12 9.75 27.55
N ALA A 224 -3.93 9.48 28.08
CA ALA A 224 -3.82 8.65 29.25
C ALA A 224 -4.70 9.30 30.35
N PRO A 225 -5.59 8.55 31.03
CA PRO A 225 -6.36 9.12 32.12
C PRO A 225 -5.37 9.75 33.08
N ASP A 226 -5.60 11.04 33.38
CA ASP A 226 -4.72 11.91 34.16
C ASP A 226 -4.21 11.12 35.36
N GLY A 227 -2.98 10.62 35.22
CA GLY A 227 -2.36 9.76 36.21
C GLY A 227 -2.05 10.67 37.37
N GLY A 228 -3.01 10.87 38.26
CA GLY A 228 -2.90 11.67 39.46
C GLY A 228 -1.79 11.09 40.35
N VAL A 229 -0.55 11.39 40.00
CA VAL A 229 0.59 11.30 40.89
C VAL A 229 0.41 12.48 41.85
N PRO A 230 0.21 12.24 43.14
CA PRO A 230 0.16 13.33 44.11
C PRO A 230 1.43 14.16 43.99
N ASP A 231 1.27 15.48 43.90
CA ASP A 231 2.34 16.47 43.86
C ASP A 231 3.34 16.25 45.00
N GLY A 232 4.40 15.51 44.68
CA GLY A 232 5.61 15.37 45.50
C GLY A 232 6.63 16.37 44.99
N GLY A 233 6.43 17.65 45.32
CA GLY A 233 7.26 18.73 44.83
C GLY A 233 8.76 18.57 45.12
N MET A 234 9.60 18.79 44.10
CA MET A 234 10.82 19.61 44.11
C MET A 234 11.51 19.59 42.73
N PRO A 235 12.45 20.51 42.41
CA PRO A 235 12.22 21.49 41.37
C PRO A 235 13.11 21.33 40.12
N ASP A 236 12.72 22.13 39.12
CA ASP A 236 13.38 22.53 37.88
C ASP A 236 14.81 22.08 37.56
N GLY A 237 14.96 21.51 36.36
CA GLY A 237 16.26 21.44 35.70
C GLY A 237 16.22 20.72 34.36
N GLY A 238 16.24 21.49 33.26
CA GLY A 238 16.77 20.99 31.99
C GLY A 238 15.83 21.09 30.81
N THR A 239 16.14 22.06 29.95
CA THR A 239 15.77 22.11 28.53
C THR A 239 16.10 20.81 27.80
N ASP A 240 15.23 20.35 26.90
CA ASP A 240 15.70 19.99 25.56
C ASP A 240 14.62 20.12 24.48
N PRO A 241 15.01 20.54 23.26
CA PRO A 241 14.15 20.69 22.09
C PRO A 241 14.19 19.42 21.21
N GLY A 242 13.16 19.19 20.40
CA GLY A 242 13.27 18.28 19.26
C GLY A 242 11.99 17.53 18.95
N GLY A 243 11.17 18.09 18.06
CA GLY A 243 10.10 17.35 17.41
C GLY A 243 10.69 16.23 16.55
N SER A 244 10.28 14.99 16.81
CA SER A 244 10.61 13.86 15.95
C SER A 244 9.69 13.88 14.72
N SER A 245 10.24 14.23 13.57
CA SER A 245 9.60 13.98 12.27
C SER A 245 9.60 12.47 11.99
N SER A 246 8.43 11.85 11.84
CA SER A 246 8.29 10.43 11.45
C SER A 246 8.42 10.19 9.93
N GLY A 247 9.13 11.07 9.22
CA GLY A 247 9.33 10.95 7.77
C GLY A 247 10.46 9.98 7.42
N CYS A 248 10.12 8.85 6.82
CA CYS A 248 11.07 8.06 6.04
C CYS A 248 11.00 8.49 4.58
N SER A 249 11.99 9.26 4.12
CA SER A 249 12.20 9.57 2.71
C SER A 249 12.97 8.44 2.03
N CYS A 250 12.43 7.87 0.95
CA CYS A 250 13.20 7.02 0.03
C CYS A 250 14.09 7.89 -0.86
N ARG A 251 15.19 8.42 -0.31
CA ARG A 251 16.35 8.77 -1.15
C ARG A 251 17.26 7.57 -1.20
N ILE A 252 17.54 7.08 -2.40
CA ILE A 252 18.62 6.13 -2.64
C ILE A 252 19.88 6.69 -1.98
N ALA A 253 20.37 6.01 -0.94
CA ALA A 253 21.70 6.27 -0.43
C ALA A 253 22.68 5.93 -1.56
N GLY A 254 23.39 6.93 -2.07
CA GLY A 254 24.53 6.71 -2.96
C GLY A 254 25.49 5.75 -2.25
N ALA A 255 25.74 4.61 -2.88
CA ALA A 255 26.73 3.65 -2.39
C ALA A 255 28.09 4.36 -2.25
N PRO A 256 28.88 4.06 -1.20
CA PRO A 256 30.26 4.52 -1.14
C PRO A 256 31.04 3.84 -2.28
N ASP A 257 31.88 4.62 -2.96
CA ASP A 257 32.74 4.17 -4.05
C ASP A 257 33.53 2.93 -3.65
N TYR A 258 33.12 1.77 -4.18
CA TYR A 258 33.95 0.58 -4.18
C TYR A 258 34.79 0.63 -5.44
N ASP A 259 36.11 0.71 -5.26
CA ASP A 259 37.10 0.68 -6.34
C ASP A 259 36.98 -0.64 -7.13
N THR A 260 36.18 -0.62 -8.20
CA THR A 260 35.97 -1.73 -9.13
C THR A 260 37.21 -2.05 -10.00
N GLY A 261 38.34 -1.36 -9.79
CA GLY A 261 39.57 -1.56 -10.55
C GLY A 261 40.35 -2.83 -10.21
N PHE A 262 40.16 -3.44 -9.03
CA PHE A 262 41.08 -4.49 -8.56
C PHE A 262 40.57 -5.94 -8.70
N PHE A 263 39.27 -6.17 -8.92
CA PHE A 263 38.72 -7.55 -9.00
C PHE A 263 38.56 -8.11 -10.42
N LEU A 264 38.66 -7.29 -11.47
CA LEU A 264 38.52 -7.76 -12.85
C LEU A 264 39.83 -8.30 -13.47
N THR A 265 40.99 -8.14 -12.83
CA THR A 265 42.27 -8.66 -13.34
C THR A 265 42.58 -10.09 -12.87
N VAL A 266 42.01 -10.55 -11.75
CA VAL A 266 42.27 -11.91 -11.22
C VAL A 266 41.48 -12.99 -11.96
N LEU A 267 40.26 -12.68 -12.43
CA LEU A 267 39.43 -13.65 -13.16
C LEU A 267 39.89 -13.87 -14.62
N ALA A 268 40.48 -12.85 -15.26
CA ALA A 268 40.98 -12.96 -16.63
C ALA A 268 42.26 -13.83 -16.73
N PHE A 269 43.16 -13.78 -15.74
CA PHE A 269 44.37 -14.61 -15.73
C PHE A 269 44.10 -16.07 -15.38
N GLY A 270 43.13 -16.35 -14.50
CA GLY A 270 42.74 -17.71 -14.12
C GLY A 270 42.14 -18.51 -15.30
N ALA A 271 41.27 -17.88 -16.09
CA ALA A 271 40.66 -18.51 -17.26
C ALA A 271 41.66 -18.77 -18.40
N TRP A 272 42.65 -17.88 -18.58
CA TRP A 272 43.70 -18.06 -19.58
C TRP A 272 44.69 -19.19 -19.20
N TYR A 273 45.12 -19.26 -17.94
CA TYR A 273 46.03 -20.30 -17.46
C TYR A 273 45.40 -21.70 -17.56
N TRP A 274 44.11 -21.82 -17.27
CA TRP A 274 43.40 -23.11 -17.33
C TRP A 274 43.20 -23.63 -18.76
N ARG A 275 42.96 -22.74 -19.73
CA ARG A 275 42.82 -23.11 -21.15
C ARG A 275 44.12 -23.62 -21.79
N ARG A 276 45.30 -23.16 -21.33
CA ARG A 276 46.60 -23.60 -21.89
C ARG A 276 47.05 -25.00 -21.45
N ARG A 277 46.60 -25.51 -20.31
CA ARG A 277 46.98 -26.85 -19.80
C ARG A 277 46.22 -28.03 -20.40
N ARG A 278 45.15 -27.79 -21.17
CA ARG A 278 44.38 -28.87 -21.85
C ARG A 278 44.79 -29.10 -23.31
N ALA A 279 45.79 -28.38 -23.82
CA ALA A 279 46.23 -28.43 -25.21
C ALA A 279 47.68 -28.95 -25.38
N SER A 280 48.21 -29.69 -24.39
CA SER A 280 49.51 -30.36 -24.44
C SER A 280 49.38 -31.79 -23.96
#